data_AF-A0A7L4YHC3-F1
#
_entry.id   AF-A0A7L4YHC3-F1
#
_cell.length_a   1.000
_cell.length_b   1.000
_cell.length_c   1.000
_cell.angle_alpha   90.00
_cell.angle_beta   90.00
_cell.angle_gamma   90.00
#
_symmetry.space_group_name_H-M   'P 1'
#
loop_
_entity.id
_entity.type
_entity.pdbx_description
1 polymer ?
#
loop_
_entity_poly.entity_id
_entity_poly.type
_entity_poly.pdbx_seq_one_letter_code
_entity_poly.pdbx_strand_id
1 'polypeptide(L)' 'WQKNDTGYWYVKEDGSYPKDKFEKINGTWYYFDGSGYMLADRWKKHSDGNWYWFDNSGEMATGWKK' A
#
# COMPACT_ATOMS: atom_id res chain seq x y z
N TRP A 1 6.08 10.60 0.16
CA TRP A 1 4.75 10.46 0.80
C TRP A 1 4.05 11.80 0.81
N GLN A 2 2.74 11.78 0.60
CA GLN A 2 1.84 12.93 0.63
C GLN A 2 0.56 12.53 1.38
N LYS A 3 -0.16 13.51 1.93
CA LYS A 3 -1.38 13.28 2.72
C LYS A 3 -2.42 14.38 2.49
N ASN A 4 -3.69 14.01 2.47
CA ASN A 4 -4.85 14.91 2.56
C ASN A 4 -5.92 14.29 3.49
N ASP A 5 -7.13 14.86 3.49
CA ASP A 5 -8.26 14.40 4.30
C ASP A 5 -8.73 12.97 3.92
N THR A 6 -8.47 12.54 2.69
CA THR A 6 -8.86 11.21 2.19
C THR A 6 -7.86 10.14 2.60
N GLY A 7 -6.57 10.45 2.62
CA GLY A 7 -5.54 9.48 2.99
C GLY A 7 -4.14 9.86 2.54
N TYR A 8 -3.28 8.84 2.49
CA TYR A 8 -1.88 8.96 2.09
C TYR A 8 -1.68 8.44 0.67
N TRP A 9 -0.79 9.06 -0.10
CA TRP A 9 -0.29 8.52 -1.36
C TRP A 9 1.21 8.72 -1.50
N TYR A 10 1.80 8.05 -2.48
CA TYR A 10 3.23 8.16 -2.76
C TYR A 10 3.46 8.79 -4.12
N VAL A 11 4.40 9.73 -4.21
CA VAL A 11 4.85 10.34 -5.47
C VAL A 11 6.31 9.95 -5.64
N LYS A 12 6.63 9.33 -6.77
CA LYS A 12 7.98 8.95 -7.17
C LYS A 12 8.77 10.17 -7.64
N GLU A 13 10.08 10.02 -7.78
CA GLU A 13 10.97 11.10 -8.24
C GLU A 13 10.61 11.60 -9.65
N ASP A 14 10.05 10.72 -10.48
CA ASP A 14 9.56 11.04 -11.83
C ASP A 14 8.20 11.79 -11.83
N GLY A 15 7.66 12.11 -10.66
CA GLY A 15 6.36 12.76 -10.49
C GLY A 15 5.15 11.84 -10.66
N SER A 16 5.35 10.57 -11.03
CA SER A 16 4.29 9.58 -11.14
C SER A 16 3.93 8.98 -9.77
N TYR A 17 2.80 8.27 -9.70
CA TYR A 17 2.34 7.62 -8.48
C TYR A 17 1.70 6.26 -8.75
N PRO A 18 1.86 5.28 -7.84
CA PRO A 18 1.27 3.96 -7.96
C PRO A 18 -0.27 4.03 -7.84
N LYS A 19 -0.94 3.21 -8.66
CA LYS A 19 -2.39 3.04 -8.71
C LYS A 19 -2.71 1.58 -9.00
N ASP A 20 -3.66 1.04 -8.25
CA ASP A 20 -4.11 -0.35 -8.28
C ASP A 20 -2.97 -1.37 -8.31
N LYS A 21 -1.97 -1.18 -7.45
CA LYS A 21 -0.78 -2.04 -7.42
C LYS A 21 -0.08 -2.07 -6.07
N PHE A 22 0.69 -3.14 -5.88
CA PHE A 22 1.72 -3.21 -4.86
C PHE A 22 2.93 -2.38 -5.29
N GLU A 23 3.50 -1.61 -4.38
CA GLU A 23 4.71 -0.83 -4.59
C GLU A 23 5.64 -1.03 -3.39
N LYS A 24 6.92 -1.26 -3.64
CA LYS A 24 7.93 -1.44 -2.60
C LYS A 24 8.66 -0.12 -2.38
N ILE A 25 8.46 0.47 -1.21
CA ILE A 25 9.02 1.77 -0.85
C ILE A 25 9.93 1.56 0.36
N ASN A 26 11.21 1.89 0.23
CA ASN A 26 12.23 1.76 1.29
C ASN A 26 12.29 0.37 1.94
N GLY A 27 12.06 -0.69 1.17
CA GLY A 27 12.12 -2.07 1.68
C GLY A 27 10.77 -2.64 2.13
N THR A 28 9.77 -1.80 2.36
CA THR A 28 8.43 -2.20 2.82
C THR A 28 7.43 -2.18 1.66
N TRP A 29 6.51 -3.14 1.65
CA TRP A 29 5.44 -3.23 0.65
C TRP A 29 4.21 -2.45 1.08
N TYR A 30 3.62 -1.73 0.13
CA TYR A 30 2.38 -0.97 0.28
C TYR A 30 1.46 -1.31 -0.89
N TYR A 31 0.14 -1.20 -0.71
CA TYR A 31 -0.81 -1.27 -1.82
C TYR A 31 -1.51 0.05 -2.01
N PHE A 32 -1.63 0.49 -3.25
CA PHE A 32 -2.36 1.70 -3.64
C PHE A 32 -3.63 1.33 -4.40
N ASP A 33 -4.75 1.92 -4.03
CA ASP A 33 -6.04 1.70 -4.69
C ASP A 33 -6.09 2.34 -6.10
N GLY A 34 -7.24 2.22 -6.78
CA GLY A 34 -7.43 2.79 -8.12
C GLY A 34 -7.33 4.32 -8.18
N SER A 35 -7.55 5.00 -7.05
CA SER A 35 -7.37 6.44 -6.93
C SER A 35 -5.92 6.84 -6.61
N GLY A 36 -5.10 5.87 -6.17
CA GLY A 36 -3.71 6.04 -5.79
C GLY A 36 -3.50 6.27 -4.30
N TYR A 37 -4.53 6.04 -3.47
CA TYR A 37 -4.40 6.11 -2.02
C TYR A 37 -3.92 4.79 -1.45
N MET A 38 -3.05 4.88 -0.45
CA MET A 38 -2.51 3.75 0.28
C MET A 38 -3.61 3.04 1.07
N LEU A 39 -3.63 1.71 1.01
CA LEU A 39 -4.46 0.90 1.89
C LEU A 39 -3.82 0.79 3.27
N ALA A 40 -4.61 1.00 4.31
CA ALA A 40 -4.26 0.76 5.71
C ALA A 40 -5.41 0.07 6.43
N ASP A 41 -5.05 -0.72 7.45
CA ASP A 41 -5.94 -1.48 8.32
C ASP A 41 -6.94 -2.36 7.55
N ARG A 42 -6.43 -3.09 6.55
CA ARG A 42 -7.28 -3.95 5.71
C ARG A 42 -6.53 -5.06 4.97
N TRP A 43 -7.31 -6.06 4.58
CA TRP A 43 -6.87 -7.14 3.70
C TRP A 43 -7.01 -6.76 2.23
N LYS A 44 -6.03 -7.15 1.40
CA LYS A 44 -6.12 -7.14 -0.07
C LYS A 44 -5.84 -8.53 -0.61
N LYS A 45 -6.74 -9.02 -1.45
CA LYS A 45 -6.49 -10.22 -2.25
C LYS A 45 -5.69 -9.83 -3.50
N HIS A 46 -4.58 -10.50 -3.73
CA HIS A 46 -3.79 -10.33 -4.95
C HIS A 46 -4.27 -11.28 -6.05
N SER A 47 -3.81 -11.07 -7.28
CA SER A 47 -4.19 -11.84 -8.46
C SER A 47 -3.71 -13.28 -8.43
N ASP A 48 -2.69 -13.58 -7.61
CA ASP A 48 -2.22 -14.95 -7.34
C ASP A 48 -3.17 -15.74 -6.42
N GLY A 49 -4.20 -15.09 -5.87
CA GLY A 49 -5.18 -15.69 -4.96
C GLY A 49 -4.84 -15.53 -3.47
N ASN A 50 -3.66 -15.02 -3.12
CA ASN A 50 -3.22 -14.84 -1.75
C ASN A 50 -3.78 -13.55 -1.13
N TRP A 51 -3.92 -13.56 0.19
CA TRP A 51 -4.36 -12.42 0.99
C TRP A 51 -3.18 -11.77 1.69
N TYR A 52 -3.11 -10.45 1.60
CA TYR A 52 -2.07 -9.62 2.21
C TYR A 52 -2.73 -8.63 3.17
N TRP A 53 -2.24 -8.58 4.41
CA TRP A 53 -2.69 -7.64 5.43
C TRP A 53 -1.81 -6.39 5.42
N PHE A 54 -2.45 -5.23 5.42
CA PHE A 54 -1.81 -3.93 5.62
C PHE A 54 -2.23 -3.39 6.98
N ASP A 55 -1.26 -3.04 7.82
CA ASP A 55 -1.55 -2.49 9.14
C ASP A 55 -1.97 -1.01 9.11
N ASN A 56 -2.12 -0.38 10.28
CA ASN A 56 -2.55 1.02 10.39
C ASN A 56 -1.57 2.01 9.74
N SER A 57 -0.31 1.63 9.59
CA SER A 57 0.71 2.43 8.88
C SER A 57 0.68 2.17 7.37
N GLY A 58 -0.13 1.21 6.91
CA GLY A 58 -0.19 0.75 5.52
C GLY A 58 0.95 -0.19 5.14
N GLU A 59 1.77 -0.62 6.10
CA GLU A 59 2.84 -1.56 5.84
C GLU A 59 2.27 -2.96 5.68
N MET A 60 2.69 -3.67 4.64
CA MET A 60 2.34 -5.07 4.46
C MET A 60 2.96 -5.90 5.59
N ALA A 61 2.13 -6.54 6.40
CA ALA A 61 2.63 -7.45 7.43
C ALA A 61 3.36 -8.63 6.77
N THR A 62 4.59 -8.88 7.19
CA THR A 62 5.37 -10.05 6.78
C THR A 62 5.44 -11.02 7.95
N GLY A 63 5.07 -12.28 7.69
CA GLY A 63 5.01 -13.34 8.71
C GLY A 63 3.78 -13.25 9.63
N TRP A 64 3.62 -14.28 10.47
CA TRP A 64 2.61 -14.29 11.53
C TRP A 64 3.09 -13.38 12.66
N LYS A 65 2.36 -12.28 12.94
CA LYS A 65 2.50 -11.60 14.24
C LYS A 65 2.06 -12.61 15.31
N LYS A 66 3.02 -13.03 16.14
CA LYS A 66 2.78 -13.98 17.23
C LYS A 66 2.06 -13.31 18.39
#